data_AF-A0A7X6MB70-F1
#
_entry.id   AF-A0A7X6MB70-F1
#
_cell.length_a   1.000
_cell.length_b   1.000
_cell.length_c   1.000
_cell.angle_alpha   90.00
_cell.angle_beta   90.00
_cell.angle_gamma   90.00
#
_symmetry.space_group_name_H-M   'P 1'
#
loop_
_entity.id
_entity.type
_entity.pdbx_description
1 polymer ?
#
loop_
_entity_poly.entity_id
_entity_poly.type
_entity_poly.pdbx_seq_one_letter_code
_entity_poly.pdbx_strand_id
1 'polypeptide(L)' 'LRAIIEEVLLSVMYEVPSREDVGQVIITRETVIDNVNPTIVPRAQLRRTRQEKSA' A
#
# COMPACT_ATOMS: atom_id res chain seq x y z
N LEU A 1 -10.95 -17.34 4.37
CA LEU A 1 -10.39 -15.97 4.38
C LEU A 1 -9.10 -15.81 3.56
N ARG A 2 -8.34 -16.88 3.24
CA ARG A 2 -7.14 -16.77 2.37
C ARG A 2 -7.46 -16.41 0.91
N ALA A 3 -8.53 -16.95 0.34
CA ALA A 3 -8.86 -16.79 -1.09
C ALA A 3 -9.06 -15.32 -1.54
N ILE A 4 -9.75 -14.50 -0.75
CA ILE A 4 -10.06 -13.10 -1.12
C ILE A 4 -8.79 -12.23 -1.12
N ILE A 5 -7.88 -12.48 -0.19
CA ILE A 5 -6.66 -11.68 -0.02
C ILE A 5 -5.65 -12.00 -1.12
N GLU A 6 -5.58 -13.26 -1.56
CA GLU A 6 -4.61 -13.70 -2.55
C GLU A 6 -4.92 -13.16 -3.95
N GLU A 7 -6.20 -13.08 -4.33
CA GLU A 7 -6.63 -12.49 -5.61
C GLU A 7 -6.37 -10.98 -5.67
N VAL A 8 -6.73 -10.24 -4.61
CA VAL A 8 -6.62 -8.77 -4.58
C VAL A 8 -5.18 -8.30 -4.36
N LEU A 9 -4.37 -9.03 -3.60
CA LEU A 9 -3.01 -8.62 -3.25
C LEU A 9 -1.92 -9.22 -4.14
N LEU A 10 -2.26 -10.03 -5.14
CA LEU A 10 -1.29 -10.69 -5.99
C LEU A 10 -0.28 -9.69 -6.59
N SER A 11 -0.77 -8.61 -7.20
CA SER A 11 0.06 -7.56 -7.81
C SER A 11 0.99 -6.88 -6.78
N VAL A 12 0.46 -6.58 -5.59
CA VAL A 12 1.21 -5.95 -4.49
C VAL A 12 2.31 -6.87 -3.98
N MET A 13 2.04 -8.17 -3.84
CA MET A 13 3.01 -9.15 -3.36
C MET A 13 4.20 -9.32 -4.31
N TYR A 14 4.04 -9.04 -5.61
CA TYR A 14 5.14 -9.06 -6.57
C TYR A 14 5.86 -7.71 -6.68
N GLU A 15 5.12 -6.59 -6.72
CA GLU A 15 5.71 -5.27 -6.98
C GLU A 15 6.44 -4.71 -5.75
N VAL A 16 5.84 -4.80 -4.57
CA VAL A 16 6.36 -4.15 -3.36
C VAL A 16 7.72 -4.70 -2.92
N PRO A 17 7.99 -6.02 -2.94
CA PRO A 17 9.29 -6.53 -2.52
C PRO A 17 10.47 -6.02 -3.37
N SER A 18 10.24 -5.68 -4.64
CA SER A 18 11.27 -5.15 -5.53
C SER A 18 11.47 -3.64 -5.42
N ARG A 19 10.60 -2.93 -4.68
CA ARG A 19 10.61 -1.47 -4.58
C ARG A 19 11.15 -1.00 -3.23
N GLU A 20 12.28 -0.29 -3.26
CA GLU A 20 12.88 0.29 -2.04
C GLU A 20 12.16 1.57 -1.56
N ASP A 21 11.40 2.23 -2.44
CA ASP A 21 10.74 3.51 -2.18
C ASP A 21 9.36 3.38 -1.50
N VAL A 22 8.81 2.17 -1.42
CA VAL A 22 7.49 1.90 -0.82
C VAL A 22 7.55 2.00 0.70
N GLY A 23 6.70 2.84 1.28
CA GLY A 23 6.61 3.08 2.72
C GLY A 23 5.36 2.49 3.38
N GLN A 24 4.23 2.51 2.69
CA GLN A 24 2.96 1.96 3.18
C GLN A 24 2.06 1.60 1.98
N VAL A 25 1.25 0.55 2.13
CA VAL A 25 0.19 0.19 1.17
C VAL A 25 -1.15 0.30 1.89
N ILE A 26 -2.10 1.02 1.32
CA ILE A 26 -3.44 1.25 1.88
C ILE A 26 -4.43 0.42 1.08
N ILE A 27 -5.07 -0.53 1.77
CA ILE A 27 -6.15 -1.36 1.22
C ILE A 27 -7.47 -0.81 1.73
N THR A 28 -8.39 -0.48 0.82
CA THR A 28 -9.74 -0.03 1.17
C THR A 28 -10.79 -1.07 0.79
N ARG A 29 -12.04 -0.81 1.16
CA ARG A 29 -13.16 -1.67 0.76
C ARG A 29 -13.28 -1.73 -0.76
N GLU A 30 -13.12 -0.59 -1.42
CA GLU A 30 -13.21 -0.42 -2.87
C GLU A 30 -12.11 -1.23 -3.57
N THR A 31 -10.87 -1.24 -3.03
CA THR A 31 -9.80 -2.13 -3.50
C THR A 31 -10.23 -3.59 -3.56
N VAL A 32 -11.03 -4.04 -2.58
CA VAL A 32 -11.47 -5.44 -2.48
C VAL A 32 -12.71 -5.72 -3.33
N ILE A 33 -13.69 -4.83 -3.33
CA ILE A 33 -14.98 -5.04 -4.03
C ILE A 33 -14.85 -4.76 -5.53
N ASP A 34 -14.16 -3.69 -5.89
CA ASP A 34 -14.05 -3.20 -7.27
C ASP A 34 -12.74 -3.65 -7.94
N ASN A 35 -11.91 -4.41 -7.23
CA ASN A 35 -10.62 -4.94 -7.68
C ASN A 35 -9.71 -3.85 -8.30
N VAL A 36 -9.72 -2.66 -7.70
CA VAL A 36 -8.87 -1.54 -8.10
C VAL A 36 -7.52 -1.59 -7.41
N ASN A 37 -6.51 -0.97 -8.02
CA ASN A 37 -5.18 -0.93 -7.42
C ASN A 37 -5.19 -0.20 -6.06
N PRO A 38 -4.49 -0.74 -5.05
CA PRO A 38 -4.35 -0.07 -3.77
C PRO A 38 -3.46 1.16 -3.86
N THR A 39 -3.57 2.03 -2.86
CA THR A 39 -2.75 3.23 -2.80
C THR A 39 -1.39 2.91 -2.18
N ILE A 40 -0.31 3.24 -2.88
CA ILE A 40 1.07 3.13 -2.40
C ILE A 40 1.54 4.50 -1.92
N VAL A 41 1.96 4.57 -0.65
CA VAL A 41 2.55 5.76 -0.05
C VAL A 41 4.07 5.63 -0.05
N PRO A 42 4.81 6.54 -0.69
CA PRO A 42 6.27 6.53 -0.67
C PRO A 42 6.86 6.79 0.72
N ARG A 43 8.01 6.17 1.02
CA ARG A 43 8.76 6.37 2.29
C ARG A 43 9.07 7.84 2.56
N ALA A 44 9.43 8.60 1.52
CA ALA A 44 9.76 10.01 1.63
C ALA A 44 8.58 10.85 2.14
N GLN A 45 7.36 10.53 1.69
CA GLN A 45 6.15 11.21 2.11
C GLN A 45 5.84 10.95 3.59
N LEU A 46 5.98 9.70 4.04
CA LEU A 46 5.76 9.34 5.46
C LEU A 46 6.75 10.05 6.41
N ARG A 47 7.99 10.27 5.97
CA ARG A 47 8.99 11.01 6.77
C ARG A 47 8.62 12.48 6.95
N ARG A 48 8.14 13.15 5.89
CA ARG A 48 7.70 14.56 5.96
C ARG A 48 6.54 14.75 6.93
N THR A 49 5.50 13.92 6.83
CA THR A 49 4.33 14.00 7.72
C THR A 49 4.68 13.79 9.19
N ARG A 50 5.72 13.00 9.50
CA ARG A 50 6.22 12.85 10.88
C ARG A 50 6.93 14.11 11.37
N GLN A 51 7.73 14.75 10.52
CA GLN A 51 8.45 15.98 10.88
C GLN A 51 7.51 17.16 11.12
N GLU A 52 6.47 17.31 10.29
CA GLU A 52 5.44 18.35 10.46
C GLU A 52 4.66 18.22 11.78
N LYS A 53 4.52 17.01 12.32
CA LYS A 53 3.84 16.76 13.61
C LYS A 53 4.73 16.97 14.84
N SER A 54 6.04 17.11 14.64
CA SER A 54 7.02 17.29 15.72
C SER A 54 7.52 18.73 15.87
N ALA A 55 6.99 19.65 15.04
CA ALA A 55 7.20 21.10 15.12
C ALA A 55 5.98 21.75 15.77
#